data_AF-G5PYV3-F1
#
_entry.id   AF-G5PYV3-F1
#
_cell.length_a   1.000
_cell.length_b   1.000
_cell.length_c   1.000
_cell.angle_alpha   90.00
_cell.angle_beta   90.00
_cell.angle_gamma   90.00
#
_symmetry.space_group_name_H-M   'P 1'
#
loop_
_entity.id
_entity.type
_entity.pdbx_description
1 polymer ?
#
loop_
_entity_poly.entity_id
_entity_poly.type
_entity_poly.pdbx_seq_one_letter_code
_entity_poly.pdbx_strand_id
1 'polypeptide(L)'
;ARAVGLGGMFLPVAAVLVTQPVFGGWWLLLVGWSFVWPHLAWQWSAKALDPLRQEIYNLKVDAILSGMWIALMGVNMLPAAALFMMMSMNLMGAGGRQLFTVGMGLLLASCLVTLQLTGLPVAMRSSSLEVTLSLLVIMLYPLLFAWVSYQTAIKLAEHKRRLQAMSSRDGMTGVYNRRHWEILLRNEFDHSRRHHREATLLIIDIDHFKSINDTWGHDVGDEAIIALTRQLQITLRGSDIIGRFGGDEFAVIMCGTPADSAITAMSRVHERLNTLRLPGAPQVMLRISVGVAPLTPQIGHYREWLKSADMALYKAKNAGRNRTEVAA
;
A
#
# COMPACT_ATOMS: atom_id res chain seq x y z
N ALA A 1 -13.80 -10.12 14.88
CA ALA A 1 -13.47 -9.48 16.18
C ALA A 1 -14.71 -8.88 16.83
N ARG A 2 -15.35 -7.86 16.22
CA ARG A 2 -16.53 -7.15 16.77
C ARG A 2 -17.64 -8.05 17.36
N ALA A 3 -18.17 -9.02 16.59
CA ALA A 3 -19.22 -9.93 17.08
C ALA A 3 -18.79 -10.78 18.30
N VAL A 4 -17.55 -11.26 18.30
CA VAL A 4 -16.99 -12.04 19.43
C VAL A 4 -16.78 -11.14 20.65
N GLY A 5 -16.39 -9.89 20.46
CA GLY A 5 -16.27 -8.91 21.55
C GLY A 5 -17.62 -8.60 22.20
N LEU A 6 -18.61 -8.21 21.38
CA LEU A 6 -19.96 -7.90 21.85
C LEU A 6 -20.66 -9.11 22.51
N GLY A 7 -20.47 -10.31 21.95
CA GLY A 7 -20.93 -11.56 22.55
C GLY A 7 -20.19 -11.91 23.85
N GLY A 8 -18.87 -11.72 23.90
CA GLY A 8 -18.07 -11.97 25.11
C GLY A 8 -18.46 -11.07 26.28
N MET A 9 -18.88 -9.83 25.98
CA MET A 9 -19.37 -8.88 26.97
C MET A 9 -20.77 -9.20 27.52
N PHE A 10 -21.51 -10.14 26.91
CA PHE A 10 -22.81 -10.57 27.42
C PHE A 10 -22.72 -11.06 28.87
N LEU A 11 -21.76 -11.94 29.18
CA LEU A 11 -21.65 -12.56 30.50
C LEU A 11 -21.29 -11.56 31.62
N PRO A 12 -20.28 -10.68 31.48
CA PRO A 12 -20.00 -9.66 32.49
C PRO A 12 -21.17 -8.70 32.71
N VAL A 13 -21.85 -8.26 31.64
CA VAL A 13 -22.99 -7.33 31.75
C VAL A 13 -24.20 -8.03 32.39
N ALA A 14 -24.49 -9.27 31.99
CA ALA A 14 -25.55 -10.08 32.58
C ALA A 14 -25.31 -10.32 34.08
N ALA A 15 -24.07 -10.58 34.50
CA ALA A 15 -23.73 -10.76 35.91
C ALA A 15 -24.09 -9.53 36.75
N VAL A 16 -23.83 -8.31 36.24
CA VAL A 16 -24.23 -7.06 36.91
C VAL A 16 -25.75 -6.91 36.94
N LEU A 17 -26.47 -7.24 35.85
CA LEU A 17 -27.93 -7.15 35.82
C LEU A 17 -28.62 -8.15 36.76
N VAL A 18 -27.99 -9.28 37.08
CA VAL A 18 -28.51 -10.23 38.09
C VAL A 18 -28.31 -9.68 39.49
N THR A 19 -27.16 -9.04 39.77
CA THR A 19 -26.86 -8.47 41.10
C THR A 19 -27.61 -7.15 41.34
N GLN A 20 -27.89 -6.40 40.28
CA GLN A 20 -28.67 -5.16 40.27
C GLN A 20 -29.84 -5.30 39.30
N PRO A 21 -30.93 -5.99 39.69
CA PRO A 21 -32.06 -6.23 38.81
C PRO A 21 -32.70 -4.92 38.37
N VAL A 22 -32.59 -4.62 37.09
CA VAL A 22 -33.27 -3.48 36.46
C VAL A 22 -34.62 -3.96 35.93
N PHE A 23 -35.70 -3.31 36.32
CA PHE A 23 -37.04 -3.63 35.80
C PHE A 23 -37.14 -3.31 34.30
N GLY A 24 -37.87 -4.15 33.55
CA GLY A 24 -38.21 -3.91 32.13
C GLY A 24 -37.51 -4.84 31.13
N GLY A 25 -37.50 -4.43 29.86
CA GLY A 25 -37.02 -5.22 28.71
C GLY A 25 -35.49 -5.25 28.49
N TRP A 26 -34.68 -4.88 29.48
CA TRP A 26 -33.23 -4.74 29.33
C TRP A 26 -32.51 -6.04 28.94
N TRP A 27 -33.01 -7.19 29.40
CA TRP A 27 -32.49 -8.50 28.99
C TRP A 27 -32.63 -8.76 27.48
N LEU A 28 -33.77 -8.36 26.89
CA LEU A 28 -33.98 -8.47 25.44
C LEU A 28 -33.05 -7.54 24.67
N LEU A 29 -32.84 -6.32 25.18
CA LEU A 29 -31.88 -5.38 24.60
C LEU A 29 -30.44 -5.88 24.69
N LEU A 30 -30.06 -6.53 25.80
CA LEU A 30 -28.73 -7.11 25.97
C LEU A 30 -28.49 -8.24 24.96
N VAL A 31 -29.45 -9.16 24.82
CA VAL A 31 -29.36 -10.24 23.82
C VAL A 31 -29.33 -9.66 22.40
N GLY A 32 -30.19 -8.68 22.12
CA GLY A 32 -30.23 -7.99 20.84
C GLY A 32 -28.89 -7.33 20.50
N TRP A 33 -28.29 -6.62 21.44
CA TRP A 33 -27.01 -5.94 21.25
C TRP A 33 -25.81 -6.90 21.14
N SER A 34 -25.76 -7.94 21.97
CA SER A 34 -24.63 -8.88 21.98
C SER A 34 -24.64 -9.82 20.79
N PHE A 35 -25.81 -10.28 20.32
CA PHE A 35 -25.89 -11.34 19.32
C PHE A 35 -26.56 -10.92 18.02
N VAL A 36 -27.58 -10.06 18.03
CA VAL A 36 -28.32 -9.72 16.80
C VAL A 36 -27.67 -8.55 16.05
N TRP A 37 -27.35 -7.49 16.79
CA TRP A 37 -26.79 -6.26 16.27
C TRP A 37 -25.49 -6.43 15.46
N PRO A 38 -24.49 -7.25 15.85
CA PRO A 38 -23.27 -7.41 15.07
C PRO A 38 -23.53 -7.98 13.66
N HIS A 39 -24.53 -8.86 13.54
CA HIS A 39 -24.92 -9.44 12.25
C HIS A 39 -25.72 -8.46 11.40
N LEU A 40 -26.62 -7.67 12.00
CA LEU A 40 -27.33 -6.60 11.30
C LEU A 40 -26.36 -5.55 10.77
N ALA A 41 -25.44 -5.10 11.61
CA ALA A 41 -24.42 -4.13 11.24
C ALA A 41 -23.54 -4.68 10.10
N TRP A 42 -23.14 -5.95 10.16
CA TRP A 42 -22.41 -6.60 9.06
C TRP A 42 -23.22 -6.64 7.77
N GLN A 43 -24.51 -7.01 7.81
CA GLN A 43 -25.38 -7.04 6.63
C GLN A 43 -25.56 -5.65 6.02
N TRP A 44 -25.69 -4.61 6.85
CA TRP A 44 -25.79 -3.24 6.38
C TRP A 44 -24.48 -2.77 5.73
N SER A 45 -23.34 -3.02 6.35
CA SER A 45 -22.03 -2.71 5.76
C SER A 45 -21.80 -3.46 4.44
N ALA A 46 -22.16 -4.75 4.38
CA ALA A 46 -21.96 -5.59 3.21
C ALA A 46 -22.84 -5.20 2.00
N LYS A 47 -24.03 -4.62 2.25
CA LYS A 47 -24.96 -4.17 1.21
C LYS A 47 -24.81 -2.69 0.84
N ALA A 48 -23.99 -1.93 1.58
CA ALA A 48 -23.82 -0.51 1.33
C ALA A 48 -22.98 -0.23 0.07
N LEU A 49 -23.26 0.89 -0.60
CA LEU A 49 -22.45 1.41 -1.70
C LEU A 49 -21.02 1.73 -1.27
N ASP A 50 -20.85 2.18 -0.02
CA ASP A 50 -19.55 2.41 0.63
C ASP A 50 -19.51 1.61 1.95
N PRO A 51 -19.02 0.35 1.90
CA PRO A 51 -18.96 -0.53 3.07
C PRO A 51 -18.11 0.03 4.21
N LEU A 52 -17.02 0.74 3.88
CA LEU A 52 -16.09 1.28 4.89
C LEU A 52 -16.77 2.39 5.67
N ARG A 53 -17.40 3.33 4.96
CA ARG A 53 -18.12 4.44 5.60
C ARG A 53 -19.28 3.93 6.44
N GLN A 54 -20.01 2.91 5.96
CA GLN A 54 -21.08 2.29 6.73
C GLN A 54 -20.57 1.60 8.00
N GLU A 55 -19.43 0.92 7.94
CA GLU A 55 -18.84 0.32 9.13
C GLU A 55 -18.41 1.37 10.16
N ILE A 56 -17.88 2.52 9.71
CA ILE A 56 -17.57 3.65 10.59
C ILE A 56 -18.82 4.16 11.31
N TYR A 57 -19.97 4.24 10.64
CA TYR A 57 -21.23 4.60 11.29
C TYR A 57 -21.66 3.55 12.32
N ASN A 58 -21.59 2.27 11.97
CA ASN A 58 -21.93 1.19 12.88
C ASN A 58 -21.06 1.18 14.15
N LEU A 59 -19.77 1.50 14.03
CA LEU A 59 -18.85 1.62 15.18
C LEU A 59 -19.17 2.83 16.08
N LYS A 60 -19.72 3.92 15.53
CA LYS A 60 -20.22 5.03 16.34
C LYS A 60 -21.46 4.64 17.13
N VAL A 61 -22.37 3.87 16.53
CA VAL A 61 -23.55 3.31 17.21
C VAL A 61 -23.10 2.37 18.33
N ASP A 62 -22.11 1.51 18.08
CA ASP A 62 -21.48 0.68 19.11
C ASP A 62 -20.97 1.49 20.30
N ALA A 63 -20.24 2.58 20.04
CA ALA A 63 -19.73 3.45 21.10
C ALA A 63 -20.86 4.05 21.95
N ILE A 64 -21.95 4.49 21.32
CA ILE A 64 -23.14 5.02 22.01
C ILE A 64 -23.78 3.91 22.87
N LEU A 65 -24.01 2.73 22.32
CA LEU A 65 -24.63 1.61 23.04
C LEU A 65 -23.75 1.12 24.19
N SER A 66 -22.42 1.11 24.02
CA SER A 66 -21.51 0.80 25.13
C SER A 66 -21.53 1.86 26.23
N GLY A 67 -21.61 3.14 25.89
CA GLY A 67 -21.79 4.21 26.89
C GLY A 67 -23.06 4.01 27.71
N MET A 68 -24.16 3.67 27.04
CA MET A 68 -25.45 3.34 27.69
C MET A 68 -25.31 2.13 28.62
N TRP A 69 -24.67 1.04 28.17
CA TRP A 69 -24.47 -0.15 29.01
C TRP A 69 -23.56 0.12 30.23
N ILE A 70 -22.50 0.92 30.08
CA ILE A 70 -21.64 1.32 31.20
C ILE A 70 -22.47 2.06 32.26
N ALA A 71 -23.35 2.97 31.85
CA ALA A 71 -24.23 3.70 32.75
C ALA A 71 -25.27 2.79 33.44
N LEU A 72 -25.92 1.89 32.69
CA LEU A 72 -26.92 0.96 33.22
C LEU A 72 -26.34 -0.02 34.25
N MET A 73 -25.05 -0.34 34.13
CA MET A 73 -24.31 -1.12 35.13
C MET A 73 -23.88 -0.30 36.36
N GLY A 74 -24.29 0.97 36.47
CA GLY A 74 -23.86 1.86 37.55
C GLY A 74 -22.36 2.17 37.50
N VAL A 75 -21.75 2.14 36.31
CA VAL A 75 -20.29 2.29 36.10
C VAL A 75 -19.49 1.26 36.91
N ASN A 76 -19.95 0.01 36.89
CA ASN A 76 -19.25 -1.10 37.51
C ASN A 76 -17.82 -1.23 36.97
N MET A 77 -16.83 -1.22 37.85
CA MET A 77 -15.43 -0.94 37.51
C MET A 77 -14.86 -1.89 36.44
N LEU A 78 -14.95 -3.22 36.63
CA LEU A 78 -14.32 -4.19 35.73
C LEU A 78 -15.07 -4.39 34.40
N PRO A 79 -16.39 -4.63 34.38
CA PRO A 79 -17.15 -4.72 33.13
C PRO A 79 -17.09 -3.42 32.32
N ALA A 80 -17.13 -2.25 32.96
CA ALA A 80 -16.99 -0.97 32.26
C ALA A 80 -15.60 -0.81 31.65
N ALA A 81 -14.54 -1.18 32.38
CA ALA A 81 -13.17 -1.16 31.85
C ALA A 81 -13.01 -2.13 30.66
N ALA A 82 -13.61 -3.31 30.71
CA ALA A 82 -13.61 -4.27 29.60
C ALA A 82 -14.30 -3.70 28.35
N LEU A 83 -15.49 -3.09 28.50
CA LEU A 83 -16.19 -2.42 27.39
C LEU A 83 -15.39 -1.25 26.83
N PHE A 84 -14.84 -0.42 27.70
CA PHE A 84 -14.03 0.73 27.31
C PHE A 84 -12.79 0.30 26.51
N MET A 85 -12.06 -0.72 26.99
CA MET A 85 -10.90 -1.27 26.31
C MET A 85 -11.30 -1.83 24.95
N MET A 86 -12.34 -2.67 24.90
CA MET A 86 -12.84 -3.27 23.65
C MET A 86 -13.22 -2.20 22.62
N MET A 87 -13.97 -1.17 23.03
CA MET A 87 -14.36 -0.08 22.14
C MET A 87 -13.17 0.75 21.69
N SER A 88 -12.21 1.01 22.58
CA SER A 88 -10.96 1.70 22.24
C SER A 88 -10.20 0.96 21.14
N MET A 89 -10.04 -0.36 21.26
CA MET A 89 -9.38 -1.19 20.25
C MET A 89 -10.14 -1.15 18.91
N ASN A 90 -11.46 -1.29 18.93
CA ASN A 90 -12.27 -1.30 17.70
C ASN A 90 -12.22 0.03 16.96
N LEU A 91 -12.40 1.15 17.68
CA LEU A 91 -12.37 2.48 17.08
C LEU A 91 -10.99 2.83 16.53
N MET A 92 -9.93 2.52 17.28
CA MET A 92 -8.56 2.79 16.88
C MET A 92 -8.12 1.91 15.69
N GLY A 93 -8.45 0.62 15.71
CA GLY A 93 -8.10 -0.30 14.64
C GLY A 93 -8.82 -0.04 13.33
N ALA A 94 -10.06 0.44 13.37
CA ALA A 94 -10.86 0.66 12.17
C ALA A 94 -10.68 2.05 11.55
N GLY A 95 -10.57 3.11 12.37
CA GLY A 95 -10.57 4.50 11.88
C GLY A 95 -9.48 5.38 12.46
N GLY A 96 -8.48 4.79 13.12
CA GLY A 96 -7.33 5.52 13.67
C GLY A 96 -7.72 6.56 14.71
N ARG A 97 -6.89 7.61 14.83
CA ARG A 97 -7.01 8.63 15.88
C ARG A 97 -8.31 9.45 15.77
N GLN A 98 -8.78 9.76 14.56
CA GLN A 98 -9.98 10.58 14.38
C GLN A 98 -11.25 9.86 14.82
N LEU A 99 -11.42 8.59 14.41
CA LEU A 99 -12.60 7.83 14.83
C LEU A 99 -12.54 7.54 16.34
N PHE A 100 -11.35 7.27 16.88
CA PHE A 100 -11.16 7.09 18.32
C PHE A 100 -11.62 8.30 19.13
N THR A 101 -11.21 9.52 18.78
CA THR A 101 -11.60 10.71 19.55
C THR A 101 -13.10 10.99 19.47
N VAL A 102 -13.69 10.88 18.28
CA VAL A 102 -15.14 11.07 18.10
C VAL A 102 -15.93 9.98 18.83
N GLY A 103 -15.53 8.72 18.68
CA GLY A 103 -16.20 7.59 19.33
C GLY A 103 -16.10 7.66 20.85
N MET A 104 -14.95 8.08 21.39
CA MET A 104 -14.78 8.29 22.83
C MET A 104 -15.71 9.39 23.36
N GLY A 105 -15.83 10.50 22.62
CA GLY A 105 -16.78 11.57 22.93
C GLY A 105 -18.22 11.06 22.96
N LEU A 106 -18.63 10.27 21.96
CA LEU A 106 -19.97 9.68 21.90
C LEU A 106 -20.25 8.70 23.05
N LEU A 107 -19.27 7.86 23.39
CA LEU A 107 -19.37 6.91 24.50
C LEU A 107 -19.57 7.65 25.83
N LEU A 108 -18.72 8.66 26.11
CA LEU A 108 -18.82 9.45 27.34
C LEU A 108 -20.14 10.23 27.40
N ALA A 109 -20.56 10.87 26.30
CA ALA A 109 -21.83 11.60 26.25
C ALA A 109 -23.02 10.67 26.50
N SER A 110 -23.06 9.51 25.85
CA SER A 110 -24.12 8.50 26.04
C SER A 110 -24.17 7.98 27.48
N CYS A 111 -23.00 7.73 28.09
CA CYS A 111 -22.90 7.31 29.48
C CYS A 111 -23.47 8.37 30.44
N LEU A 112 -23.05 9.63 30.30
CA LEU A 112 -23.51 10.73 31.15
C LEU A 112 -25.01 10.98 31.02
N VAL A 113 -25.53 11.00 29.79
CA VAL A 113 -26.97 11.16 29.53
C VAL A 113 -27.77 10.00 30.15
N THR A 114 -27.29 8.76 30.00
CA THR A 114 -27.98 7.60 30.55
C THR A 114 -27.97 7.60 32.09
N LEU A 115 -26.85 7.96 32.73
CA LEU A 115 -26.77 8.12 34.20
C LEU A 115 -27.75 9.18 34.69
N GLN A 116 -27.82 10.34 34.01
CA GLN A 116 -28.73 11.42 34.37
C GLN A 116 -30.21 11.02 34.23
N LEU A 117 -30.57 10.27 33.18
CA LEU A 117 -31.94 9.83 32.92
C LEU A 117 -32.40 8.71 33.87
N THR A 118 -31.50 7.79 34.20
CA THR A 118 -31.83 6.61 35.02
C THR A 118 -31.73 6.88 36.52
N GLY A 119 -30.93 7.87 36.93
CA GLY A 119 -30.68 8.18 38.34
C GLY A 119 -29.99 7.05 39.10
N LEU A 120 -29.39 6.08 38.40
CA LEU A 120 -28.70 4.96 39.03
C LEU A 120 -27.45 5.45 39.77
N PRO A 121 -27.21 4.97 41.01
CA PRO A 121 -26.02 5.34 41.75
C PRO A 121 -24.77 4.78 41.07
N VAL A 122 -23.72 5.61 41.03
CA VAL A 122 -22.40 5.18 40.56
C VAL A 122 -21.77 4.28 41.63
N ALA A 123 -21.67 2.99 41.32
CA ALA A 123 -21.12 1.98 42.20
C ALA A 123 -19.88 1.35 41.54
N MET A 124 -18.70 1.93 41.79
CA MET A 124 -17.41 1.41 41.31
C MET A 124 -16.94 0.21 42.15
N ARG A 125 -17.78 -0.82 42.27
CA ARG A 125 -17.47 -2.08 42.97
C ARG A 125 -17.90 -3.24 42.09
N SER A 126 -17.06 -4.26 42.01
CA SER A 126 -17.33 -5.47 41.22
C SER A 126 -17.37 -6.69 42.13
N SER A 127 -18.36 -7.56 41.93
CA SER A 127 -18.42 -8.87 42.62
C SER A 127 -17.35 -9.83 42.09
N SER A 128 -17.02 -10.89 42.84
CA SER A 128 -16.01 -11.88 42.41
C SER A 128 -16.33 -12.51 41.05
N LEU A 129 -17.62 -12.76 40.77
CA LEU A 129 -18.07 -13.31 39.49
C LEU A 129 -17.86 -12.30 38.34
N GLU A 130 -18.23 -11.04 38.54
CA GLU A 130 -18.05 -9.96 37.56
C GLU A 130 -16.57 -9.74 37.22
N VAL A 131 -15.70 -9.81 38.23
CA VAL A 131 -14.25 -9.70 38.06
C VAL A 131 -13.73 -10.85 37.20
N THR A 132 -14.04 -12.10 37.54
CA THR A 132 -13.56 -13.27 36.78
C THR A 132 -14.02 -13.23 35.32
N LEU A 133 -15.30 -12.94 35.07
CA LEU A 133 -15.84 -12.86 33.71
C LEU A 133 -15.21 -11.71 32.91
N SER A 134 -15.03 -10.54 33.52
CA SER A 134 -14.42 -9.38 32.86
C SER A 134 -12.94 -9.61 32.56
N LEU A 135 -12.20 -10.25 33.46
CA LEU A 135 -10.78 -10.58 33.25
C LEU A 135 -10.58 -11.53 32.07
N LEU A 136 -11.48 -12.51 31.87
CA LEU A 136 -11.45 -13.38 30.70
C LEU A 136 -11.57 -12.57 29.40
N VAL A 137 -12.50 -11.60 29.35
CA VAL A 137 -12.66 -10.73 28.17
C VAL A 137 -11.44 -9.82 27.99
N ILE A 138 -10.94 -9.23 29.07
CA ILE A 138 -9.77 -8.33 29.04
C ILE A 138 -8.51 -9.05 28.55
N MET A 139 -8.33 -10.33 28.88
CA MET A 139 -7.18 -11.12 28.44
C MET A 139 -7.36 -11.67 27.02
N LEU A 140 -8.52 -12.25 26.71
CA LEU A 140 -8.73 -12.98 25.46
C LEU A 140 -9.02 -12.05 24.27
N TYR A 141 -9.77 -10.97 24.49
CA TYR A 141 -10.18 -10.09 23.39
C TYR A 141 -8.99 -9.38 22.72
N PRO A 142 -8.03 -8.80 23.45
CA PRO A 142 -6.89 -8.15 22.80
C PRO A 142 -6.03 -9.11 21.98
N LEU A 143 -5.84 -10.34 22.46
CA LEU A 143 -5.12 -11.38 21.73
C LEU A 143 -5.83 -11.75 20.43
N LEU A 144 -7.15 -11.96 20.49
CA LEU A 144 -7.98 -12.21 19.31
C LEU A 144 -7.91 -11.04 18.32
N PHE A 145 -8.04 -9.81 18.82
CA PHE A 145 -8.00 -8.60 18.02
C PHE A 145 -6.64 -8.43 17.34
N ALA A 146 -5.54 -8.61 18.07
CA ALA A 146 -4.19 -8.52 17.55
C ALA A 146 -3.94 -9.58 16.47
N TRP A 147 -4.36 -10.82 16.71
CA TRP A 147 -4.24 -11.91 15.74
C TRP A 147 -5.02 -11.62 14.44
N VAL A 148 -6.28 -11.20 14.54
CA VAL A 148 -7.10 -10.84 13.38
C VAL A 148 -6.54 -9.64 12.62
N SER A 149 -6.03 -8.64 13.35
CA SER A 149 -5.41 -7.44 12.76
C SER A 149 -4.13 -7.80 12.00
N TYR A 150 -3.28 -8.64 12.57
CA TYR A 150 -2.05 -9.13 11.94
C TYR A 150 -2.34 -9.90 10.65
N GLN A 151 -3.32 -10.83 10.69
CA GLN A 151 -3.74 -11.59 9.50
C GLN A 151 -4.26 -10.68 8.38
N THR A 152 -5.04 -9.66 8.74
CA THR A 152 -5.60 -8.69 7.77
C THR A 152 -4.48 -7.85 7.14
N ALA A 153 -3.51 -7.40 7.95
CA ALA A 153 -2.36 -6.64 7.47
C ALA A 153 -1.50 -7.43 6.48
N ILE A 154 -1.23 -8.72 6.77
CA ILE A 154 -0.47 -9.60 5.86
C ILE A 154 -1.21 -9.79 4.54
N LYS A 155 -2.50 -10.16 4.58
CA LYS A 155 -3.30 -10.36 3.37
C LYS A 155 -3.34 -9.12 2.50
N LEU A 156 -3.48 -7.94 3.12
CA LEU A 156 -3.46 -6.67 2.40
C LEU A 156 -2.09 -6.43 1.73
N ALA A 157 -0.98 -6.70 2.44
CA ALA A 157 0.37 -6.58 1.89
C ALA A 157 0.60 -7.55 0.71
N GLU A 158 0.13 -8.79 0.80
CA GLU A 158 0.22 -9.77 -0.28
C GLU A 158 -0.59 -9.36 -1.51
N HIS A 159 -1.84 -8.93 -1.34
CA HIS A 159 -2.65 -8.43 -2.45
C HIS A 159 -2.00 -7.23 -3.12
N LYS A 160 -1.47 -6.28 -2.34
CA LYS A 160 -0.72 -5.14 -2.88
C LYS A 160 0.50 -5.60 -3.70
N ARG A 161 1.28 -6.57 -3.20
CA ARG A 161 2.42 -7.15 -3.94
C ARG A 161 1.98 -7.85 -5.22
N ARG A 162 0.89 -8.60 -5.20
CA ARG A 162 0.35 -9.26 -6.41
C ARG A 162 -0.10 -8.25 -7.45
N LEU A 163 -0.80 -7.19 -7.04
CA LEU A 163 -1.18 -6.09 -7.93
C LEU A 163 0.05 -5.42 -8.56
N GLN A 164 1.07 -5.15 -7.75
CA GLN A 164 2.34 -4.61 -8.24
C GLN A 164 3.04 -5.56 -9.21
N ALA A 165 3.06 -6.87 -8.93
CA ALA A 165 3.64 -7.88 -9.81
C ALA A 165 2.86 -8.03 -11.14
N MET A 166 1.55 -7.81 -11.13
CA MET A 166 0.70 -7.80 -12.32
C MET A 166 0.80 -6.50 -13.12
N SER A 167 1.29 -5.41 -12.53
CA SER A 167 1.57 -4.19 -13.28
C SER A 167 2.56 -4.51 -14.40
N SER A 168 2.30 -4.03 -15.61
CA SER A 168 3.26 -4.06 -16.72
C SER A 168 4.22 -2.86 -16.68
N ARG A 169 3.89 -1.83 -15.88
CA ARG A 169 4.61 -0.57 -15.80
C ARG A 169 5.34 -0.41 -14.47
N ASP A 170 6.45 0.29 -14.52
CA ASP A 170 7.20 0.77 -13.36
C ASP A 170 6.43 1.90 -12.67
N GLY A 171 6.24 1.79 -11.36
CA GLY A 171 5.37 2.71 -10.60
C GLY A 171 5.90 4.15 -10.52
N MET A 172 7.19 4.35 -10.74
CA MET A 172 7.85 5.65 -10.61
C MET A 172 7.99 6.37 -11.96
N THR A 173 8.37 5.64 -13.00
CA THR A 173 8.65 6.19 -14.33
C THR A 173 7.49 6.05 -15.30
N GLY A 174 6.56 5.13 -15.03
CA GLY A 174 5.44 4.81 -15.92
C GLY A 174 5.83 4.08 -17.21
N VAL A 175 7.12 3.83 -17.47
CA VAL A 175 7.57 2.97 -18.58
C VAL A 175 7.39 1.49 -18.22
N TYR A 176 7.67 0.58 -19.14
CA TYR A 176 7.50 -0.85 -18.83
C TYR A 176 8.47 -1.30 -17.73
N ASN A 177 8.03 -2.17 -16.84
CA ASN A 177 8.96 -2.81 -15.92
C ASN A 177 9.77 -3.88 -16.65
N ARG A 178 10.92 -4.26 -16.09
CA ARG A 178 11.83 -5.28 -16.63
C ARG A 178 11.10 -6.52 -17.16
N ARG A 179 10.19 -7.09 -16.36
CA ARG A 179 9.48 -8.33 -16.70
C ARG A 179 8.65 -8.17 -17.98
N HIS A 180 7.85 -7.11 -18.06
CA HIS A 180 7.01 -6.89 -19.23
C HIS A 180 7.83 -6.46 -20.45
N TRP A 181 8.85 -5.62 -20.25
CA TRP A 181 9.76 -5.22 -21.31
C TRP A 181 10.48 -6.42 -21.94
N GLU A 182 10.92 -7.40 -21.15
CA GLU A 182 11.60 -8.61 -21.68
C GLU A 182 10.66 -9.50 -22.53
N ILE A 183 9.36 -9.52 -22.20
CA ILE A 183 8.34 -10.16 -23.04
C ILE A 183 8.24 -9.44 -24.39
N LEU A 184 8.21 -8.09 -24.38
CA LEU A 184 8.17 -7.29 -25.60
C LEU A 184 9.45 -7.42 -26.44
N LEU A 185 10.62 -7.54 -25.80
CA LEU A 185 11.89 -7.81 -26.47
C LEU A 185 11.84 -9.11 -27.26
N ARG A 186 11.34 -10.19 -26.64
CA ARG A 186 11.20 -11.49 -27.31
C ARG A 186 10.27 -11.39 -28.51
N ASN A 187 9.12 -10.75 -28.34
CA ASN A 187 8.15 -10.57 -29.41
C ASN A 187 8.74 -9.78 -30.59
N GLU A 188 9.44 -8.68 -30.31
CA GLU A 188 10.08 -7.87 -31.35
C GLU A 188 11.21 -8.63 -32.04
N PHE A 189 12.03 -9.38 -31.30
CA PHE A 189 13.08 -10.23 -31.87
C PHE A 189 12.49 -11.25 -32.86
N ASP A 190 11.46 -11.98 -32.46
CA ASP A 190 10.80 -12.98 -33.30
C ASP A 190 10.08 -12.35 -34.50
N HIS A 191 9.52 -11.15 -34.32
CA HIS A 191 8.88 -10.39 -35.39
C HIS A 191 9.90 -9.88 -36.41
N SER A 192 10.95 -9.19 -35.97
CA SER A 192 11.98 -8.64 -36.84
C SER A 192 12.76 -9.72 -37.58
N ARG A 193 13.03 -10.87 -36.95
CA ARG A 193 13.63 -12.03 -37.62
C ARG A 193 12.75 -12.62 -38.72
N ARG A 194 11.44 -12.77 -38.48
CA ARG A 194 10.50 -13.34 -39.46
C ARG A 194 10.30 -12.45 -40.68
N HIS A 195 10.36 -11.13 -40.48
CA HIS A 195 10.10 -10.15 -41.53
C HIS A 195 11.35 -9.47 -42.09
N HIS A 196 12.55 -9.92 -41.69
CA HIS A 196 13.83 -9.30 -42.06
C HIS A 196 13.85 -7.78 -41.83
N ARG A 197 13.25 -7.34 -40.72
CA ARG A 197 13.16 -5.93 -40.35
C ARG A 197 14.34 -5.54 -39.47
N GLU A 198 14.86 -4.33 -39.71
CA GLU A 198 15.87 -3.75 -38.83
C GLU A 198 15.28 -3.47 -37.45
N ALA A 199 16.05 -3.74 -36.40
CA ALA A 199 15.72 -3.33 -35.06
C ALA A 199 17.01 -3.05 -34.29
N THR A 200 16.97 -2.10 -33.37
CA THR A 200 18.13 -1.77 -32.53
C THR A 200 17.74 -1.79 -31.07
N LEU A 201 18.54 -2.48 -30.27
CA LEU A 201 18.39 -2.54 -28.83
C LEU A 201 19.39 -1.60 -28.15
N LEU A 202 18.93 -0.88 -27.14
CA LEU A 202 19.76 0.00 -26.33
C LEU A 202 19.66 -0.40 -24.86
N ILE A 203 20.80 -0.38 -24.16
CA ILE A 203 20.84 -0.38 -22.70
C ILE A 203 21.51 0.92 -22.27
N ILE A 204 20.89 1.61 -21.33
CA ILE A 204 21.24 2.95 -20.89
C ILE A 204 21.40 2.92 -19.37
N ASP A 205 22.44 3.55 -18.86
CA ASP A 205 22.73 3.62 -17.43
C ASP A 205 23.07 5.06 -17.03
N ILE A 206 22.56 5.51 -15.88
CA ILE A 206 22.89 6.82 -15.33
C ILE A 206 24.28 6.79 -14.71
N ASP A 207 25.20 7.57 -15.27
CA ASP A 207 26.57 7.62 -14.78
C ASP A 207 26.63 8.20 -13.37
N HIS A 208 27.37 7.51 -12.50
CA HIS A 208 27.59 7.91 -11.11
C HIS A 208 26.30 8.08 -10.29
N PHE A 209 25.22 7.37 -10.62
CA PHE A 209 23.93 7.47 -9.94
C PHE A 209 24.03 7.28 -8.41
N LYS A 210 24.83 6.31 -7.95
CA LYS A 210 25.10 6.11 -6.52
C LYS A 210 25.67 7.37 -5.85
N SER A 211 26.58 8.08 -6.52
CA SER A 211 27.15 9.33 -6.00
C SER A 211 26.10 10.44 -5.89
N ILE A 212 25.12 10.48 -6.80
CA ILE A 212 24.00 11.43 -6.73
C ILE A 212 23.18 11.16 -5.48
N ASN A 213 22.80 9.90 -5.24
CA ASN A 213 22.07 9.49 -4.04
C ASN A 213 22.85 9.79 -2.75
N ASP A 214 24.14 9.42 -2.72
CA ASP A 214 24.96 9.57 -1.52
C ASP A 214 25.22 11.06 -1.17
N THR A 215 25.23 11.95 -2.17
CA THR A 215 25.53 13.39 -1.97
C THR A 215 24.27 14.23 -1.75
N TRP A 216 23.20 13.95 -2.49
CA TRP A 216 22.00 14.80 -2.55
C TRP A 216 20.73 14.13 -2.01
N GLY A 217 20.82 12.87 -1.59
CA GLY A 217 19.70 12.09 -1.09
C GLY A 217 18.93 11.36 -2.20
N HIS A 218 18.12 10.38 -1.79
CA HIS A 218 17.33 9.54 -2.69
C HIS A 218 16.28 10.33 -3.49
N ASP A 219 15.72 11.41 -2.94
CA ASP A 219 14.73 12.22 -3.65
C ASP A 219 15.30 12.85 -4.93
N VAL A 220 16.56 13.30 -4.91
CA VAL A 220 17.25 13.85 -6.10
C VAL A 220 17.63 12.75 -7.09
N GLY A 221 18.00 11.56 -6.61
CA GLY A 221 18.16 10.40 -7.48
C GLY A 221 16.85 10.05 -8.19
N ASP A 222 15.74 10.14 -7.47
CA ASP A 222 14.43 9.90 -8.03
C ASP A 222 14.05 10.92 -9.12
N GLU A 223 14.36 12.19 -8.89
CA GLU A 223 14.25 13.24 -9.91
C GLU A 223 15.08 12.93 -11.16
N ALA A 224 16.32 12.44 -10.99
CA ALA A 224 17.21 12.10 -12.11
C ALA A 224 16.64 10.97 -12.99
N ILE A 225 16.08 9.93 -12.37
CA ILE A 225 15.41 8.81 -13.06
C ILE A 225 14.19 9.31 -13.85
N ILE A 226 13.37 10.17 -13.23
CA ILE A 226 12.17 10.73 -13.87
C ILE A 226 12.57 11.66 -15.03
N ALA A 227 13.61 12.47 -14.83
CA ALA A 227 14.18 13.35 -15.83
C ALA A 227 14.65 12.58 -17.08
N LEU A 228 15.47 11.54 -16.90
CA LEU A 228 15.93 10.70 -18.01
C LEU A 228 14.75 10.05 -18.74
N THR A 229 13.78 9.50 -17.98
CA THR A 229 12.59 8.88 -18.56
C THR A 229 11.84 9.84 -19.49
N ARG A 230 11.62 11.08 -19.05
CA ARG A 230 10.96 12.11 -19.87
C ARG A 230 11.76 12.44 -21.13
N GLN A 231 13.08 12.56 -21.03
CA GLN A 231 13.92 12.82 -22.20
C GLN A 231 13.87 11.68 -23.22
N LEU A 232 13.84 10.43 -22.75
CA LEU A 232 13.65 9.27 -23.62
C LEU A 232 12.27 9.31 -24.30
N GLN A 233 11.19 9.55 -23.55
CA GLN A 233 9.83 9.60 -24.10
C GLN A 233 9.61 10.72 -25.12
N ILE A 234 10.26 11.88 -24.96
CA ILE A 234 10.14 12.99 -25.92
C ILE A 234 10.99 12.72 -27.18
N THR A 235 12.12 12.04 -27.03
CA THR A 235 13.07 11.83 -28.14
C THR A 235 12.70 10.62 -29.00
N LEU A 236 12.16 9.57 -28.37
CA LEU A 236 11.81 8.30 -29.01
C LEU A 236 10.38 8.33 -29.55
N ARG A 237 10.10 7.45 -30.52
CA ARG A 237 8.78 7.35 -31.14
C ARG A 237 7.83 6.58 -30.24
N GLY A 238 6.51 6.76 -30.41
CA GLY A 238 5.50 5.98 -29.68
C GLY A 238 5.53 4.47 -29.99
N SER A 239 6.18 4.07 -31.09
CA SER A 239 6.44 2.67 -31.44
C SER A 239 7.62 2.06 -30.68
N ASP A 240 8.51 2.89 -30.11
CA ASP A 240 9.69 2.42 -29.41
C ASP A 240 9.33 2.00 -27.98
N ILE A 241 9.95 0.93 -27.51
CA ILE A 241 9.56 0.28 -26.26
C ILE A 241 10.60 0.60 -25.20
N ILE A 242 10.24 1.49 -24.27
CA ILE A 242 11.08 1.88 -23.14
C ILE A 242 10.72 1.02 -21.94
N GLY A 243 11.74 0.46 -21.27
CA GLY A 243 11.59 -0.24 -20.02
C GLY A 243 12.66 0.12 -19.01
N ARG A 244 12.32 0.03 -17.72
CA ARG A 244 13.26 0.18 -16.62
C ARG A 244 13.77 -1.22 -16.22
N PHE A 245 15.06 -1.45 -16.43
CA PHE A 245 15.72 -2.74 -16.30
C PHE A 245 16.29 -2.98 -14.90
N GLY A 246 16.69 -1.89 -14.23
CA GLY A 246 17.27 -1.85 -12.89
C GLY A 246 16.95 -0.54 -12.15
N GLY A 247 17.67 -0.24 -11.07
CA GLY A 247 17.47 0.99 -10.30
C GLY A 247 17.67 2.24 -11.16
N ASP A 248 18.77 2.27 -11.89
CA ASP A 248 19.27 3.36 -12.75
C ASP A 248 19.48 2.94 -14.21
N GLU A 249 19.15 1.69 -14.54
CA GLU A 249 19.29 1.11 -15.86
C GLU A 249 17.96 1.11 -16.63
N PHE A 250 18.01 1.55 -17.88
CA PHE A 250 16.92 1.56 -18.84
C PHE A 250 17.28 0.71 -20.05
N ALA A 251 16.27 0.10 -20.66
CA ALA A 251 16.42 -0.63 -21.90
C ALA A 251 15.38 -0.14 -22.91
N VAL A 252 15.79 0.04 -24.16
CA VAL A 252 14.96 0.60 -25.24
C VAL A 252 15.02 -0.29 -26.46
N ILE A 253 13.86 -0.67 -26.99
CA ILE A 253 13.75 -1.39 -28.26
C ILE A 253 13.29 -0.39 -29.32
N MET A 254 14.13 -0.10 -30.31
CA MET A 254 13.78 0.75 -31.44
C MET A 254 13.40 -0.13 -32.64
N CYS A 255 12.09 -0.30 -32.83
CA CYS A 255 11.52 -1.17 -33.85
C CYS A 255 11.69 -0.54 -35.25
N GLY A 256 12.17 -1.29 -36.25
CA GLY A 256 12.33 -0.75 -37.60
C GLY A 256 13.42 0.32 -37.72
N THR A 257 14.44 0.28 -36.86
CA THR A 257 15.44 1.36 -36.76
C THR A 257 16.86 0.80 -36.85
N PRO A 258 17.70 1.30 -37.78
CA PRO A 258 19.11 0.95 -37.87
C PRO A 258 19.96 1.63 -36.79
N ALA A 259 21.17 1.11 -36.54
CA ALA A 259 22.06 1.61 -35.51
C ALA A 259 22.37 3.11 -35.63
N ASP A 260 22.61 3.62 -36.85
CA ASP A 260 22.95 5.03 -37.07
C ASP A 260 21.84 5.99 -36.62
N SER A 261 20.59 5.58 -36.84
CA SER A 261 19.41 6.34 -36.38
C SER A 261 19.28 6.30 -34.86
N ALA A 262 19.57 5.16 -34.24
CA ALA A 262 19.59 5.02 -32.78
C ALA A 262 20.68 5.88 -32.14
N ILE A 263 21.89 5.91 -32.71
CA ILE A 263 23.00 6.76 -32.27
C ILE A 263 22.61 8.24 -32.37
N THR A 264 21.98 8.65 -33.48
CA THR A 264 21.50 10.02 -33.67
C THR A 264 20.42 10.41 -32.65
N ALA A 265 19.53 9.48 -32.29
CA ALA A 265 18.55 9.70 -31.23
C ALA A 265 19.23 9.87 -29.86
N MET A 266 20.20 9.01 -29.53
CA MET A 266 20.92 9.11 -28.26
C MET A 266 21.80 10.35 -28.16
N SER A 267 22.41 10.80 -29.26
CA SER A 267 23.14 12.07 -29.30
C SER A 267 22.24 13.26 -28.91
N ARG A 268 20.98 13.28 -29.36
CA ARG A 268 19.98 14.28 -28.94
C ARG A 268 19.62 14.16 -27.46
N VAL A 269 19.54 12.94 -26.92
CA VAL A 269 19.32 12.74 -25.47
C VAL A 269 20.50 13.31 -24.67
N HIS A 270 21.74 13.00 -25.05
CA HIS A 270 22.95 13.55 -24.43
C HIS A 270 22.96 15.08 -24.42
N GLU A 271 22.64 15.71 -25.55
CA GLU A 271 22.60 17.18 -25.67
C GLU A 271 21.55 17.79 -24.72
N ARG A 272 20.34 17.21 -24.69
CA ARG A 272 19.27 17.69 -23.80
C ARG A 272 19.63 17.52 -22.32
N LEU A 273 20.24 16.40 -21.95
CA LEU A 273 20.70 16.15 -20.59
C LEU A 273 21.77 17.15 -20.14
N ASN A 274 22.66 17.60 -21.02
CA ASN A 274 23.65 18.63 -20.70
C ASN A 274 23.02 19.97 -20.30
N THR A 275 21.87 20.32 -20.89
CA THR A 275 21.14 21.57 -20.55
C THR A 275 20.13 21.39 -19.42
N LEU A 276 19.81 20.16 -19.05
CA LEU A 276 18.82 19.85 -18.04
C LEU A 276 19.37 20.16 -16.64
N ARG A 277 18.49 20.69 -15.78
CA ARG A 277 18.80 21.00 -14.37
C ARG A 277 17.75 20.33 -13.50
N LEU A 278 18.19 19.56 -12.50
CA LEU A 278 17.28 18.91 -11.56
C LEU A 278 16.77 19.95 -10.55
N PRO A 279 15.45 20.03 -10.25
CA PRO A 279 14.91 20.98 -9.29
C PRO A 279 15.57 20.94 -7.91
N GLY A 280 15.79 19.75 -7.35
CA GLY A 280 16.40 19.55 -6.04
C GLY A 280 17.92 19.72 -6.02
N ALA A 281 18.59 19.67 -7.17
CA ALA A 281 20.02 19.87 -7.29
C ALA A 281 20.43 20.43 -8.68
N PRO A 282 20.26 21.74 -8.93
CA PRO A 282 20.52 22.34 -10.24
C PRO A 282 21.97 22.16 -10.74
N GLN A 283 22.93 22.08 -9.83
CA GLN A 283 24.35 21.87 -10.13
C GLN A 283 24.69 20.46 -10.64
N VAL A 284 23.79 19.48 -10.48
CA VAL A 284 24.03 18.10 -10.93
C VAL A 284 23.83 18.02 -12.44
N MET A 285 24.90 17.65 -13.14
CA MET A 285 24.87 17.39 -14.57
C MET A 285 24.58 15.90 -14.80
N LEU A 286 23.39 15.59 -15.28
CA LEU A 286 22.98 14.23 -15.57
C LEU A 286 23.70 13.72 -16.83
N ARG A 287 24.39 12.58 -16.71
CA ARG A 287 25.14 11.93 -17.80
C ARG A 287 24.73 10.47 -17.88
N ILE A 288 24.80 9.91 -19.08
CA ILE A 288 24.41 8.51 -19.32
C ILE A 288 25.46 7.78 -20.15
N SER A 289 25.62 6.50 -19.90
CA SER A 289 26.35 5.60 -20.79
C SER A 289 25.33 4.75 -21.56
N VAL A 290 25.55 4.55 -22.86
CA VAL A 290 24.62 3.84 -23.73
C VAL A 290 25.34 2.76 -24.54
N GLY A 291 24.85 1.53 -24.46
CA GLY A 291 25.22 0.44 -25.35
C GLY A 291 24.16 0.24 -26.43
N VAL A 292 24.56 0.23 -27.69
CA VAL A 292 23.69 0.07 -28.87
C VAL A 292 24.01 -1.25 -29.56
N ALA A 293 23.02 -2.10 -29.77
CA ALA A 293 23.18 -3.35 -30.52
C ALA A 293 22.14 -3.44 -31.65
N PRO A 294 22.54 -3.29 -32.92
CA PRO A 294 21.65 -3.63 -34.03
C PRO A 294 21.37 -5.13 -34.03
N LEU A 295 20.16 -5.51 -34.45
CA LEU A 295 19.80 -6.91 -34.68
C LEU A 295 20.45 -7.38 -35.99
N THR A 296 21.41 -8.31 -35.88
CA THR A 296 22.08 -8.91 -37.03
C THR A 296 21.61 -10.35 -37.27
N PRO A 297 21.71 -10.88 -38.50
CA PRO A 297 21.29 -12.26 -38.82
C PRO A 297 22.01 -13.35 -38.01
N GLN A 298 23.19 -13.05 -37.46
CA GLN A 298 24.00 -13.97 -36.68
C GLN A 298 23.49 -14.16 -35.25
N ILE A 299 22.62 -13.26 -34.76
CA ILE A 299 22.05 -13.35 -33.42
C ILE A 299 20.92 -14.37 -33.42
N GLY A 300 21.15 -15.52 -32.79
CA GLY A 300 20.23 -16.66 -32.81
C GLY A 300 19.07 -16.50 -31.82
N HIS A 301 19.28 -15.74 -30.75
CA HIS A 301 18.33 -15.63 -29.64
C HIS A 301 18.30 -14.22 -29.01
N TYR A 302 17.13 -13.75 -28.55
CA TYR A 302 16.98 -12.40 -27.94
C TYR A 302 17.93 -12.13 -26.76
N ARG A 303 18.33 -13.18 -26.02
CA ARG A 303 19.32 -13.07 -24.93
C ARG A 303 20.72 -12.73 -25.42
N GLU A 304 21.10 -13.22 -26.59
CA GLU A 304 22.37 -12.86 -27.22
C GLU A 304 22.34 -11.39 -27.66
N TRP A 305 21.20 -10.93 -28.19
CA TRP A 305 20.99 -9.53 -28.54
C TRP A 305 21.15 -8.60 -27.32
N LEU A 306 20.49 -8.97 -26.21
CA LEU A 306 20.61 -8.26 -24.94
C LEU A 306 22.04 -8.24 -24.42
N LYS A 307 22.75 -9.38 -24.50
CA LYS A 307 24.15 -9.48 -24.09
C LYS A 307 25.06 -8.60 -24.94
N SER A 308 24.83 -8.49 -26.25
CA SER A 308 25.59 -7.58 -27.13
C SER A 308 25.40 -6.12 -26.74
N ALA A 309 24.18 -5.70 -26.39
CA ALA A 309 23.91 -4.34 -25.93
C ALA A 309 24.58 -4.06 -24.56
N ASP A 310 24.55 -5.04 -23.65
CA ASP A 310 25.21 -4.95 -22.34
C ASP A 310 26.74 -4.85 -22.47
N MET A 311 27.34 -5.65 -23.36
CA MET A 311 28.77 -5.55 -23.68
C MET A 311 29.15 -4.18 -24.26
N ALA A 312 28.29 -3.59 -25.11
CA ALA A 312 28.51 -2.25 -25.64
C ALA A 312 28.41 -1.19 -24.51
N LEU A 313 27.44 -1.31 -23.60
CA LEU A 313 27.32 -0.42 -22.44
C LEU A 313 28.56 -0.52 -21.54
N TYR A 314 29.05 -1.73 -21.30
CA TYR A 314 30.27 -1.95 -20.53
C TYR A 314 31.49 -1.27 -21.17
N LYS A 315 31.62 -1.32 -22.51
CA LYS A 315 32.64 -0.56 -23.24
C LYS A 315 32.47 0.94 -23.04
N ALA A 316 31.25 1.47 -23.10
CA ALA A 316 30.98 2.90 -22.88
C ALA A 316 31.42 3.35 -21.48
N LYS A 317 31.10 2.54 -20.45
CA LYS A 317 31.51 2.80 -19.06
C LYS A 317 33.04 2.79 -18.89
N ASN A 318 33.75 1.87 -19.55
CA ASN A 318 35.20 1.77 -19.49
C ASN A 318 35.93 2.83 -20.33
N ALA A 319 35.33 3.30 -21.41
CA ALA A 319 35.89 4.32 -22.29
C ALA A 319 35.61 5.76 -21.82
N GLY A 320 35.36 5.95 -20.52
CA GLY A 320 35.22 7.26 -19.89
C GLY A 320 33.79 7.73 -19.59
N ARG A 321 32.77 6.86 -19.78
CA ARG A 321 31.34 7.17 -19.56
C ARG A 321 30.82 8.31 -20.46
N ASN A 322 29.56 8.74 -20.26
CA ASN A 322 28.92 9.83 -21.00
C ASN A 322 29.01 9.70 -22.53
N ARG A 323 28.77 8.48 -23.03
CA ARG A 323 28.96 8.15 -24.44
C ARG A 323 28.08 6.99 -24.90
N THR A 324 28.00 6.85 -26.21
CA THR A 324 27.27 5.79 -26.89
C THR A 324 28.28 4.88 -27.59
N GLU A 325 28.23 3.58 -27.30
CA GLU A 325 29.06 2.57 -27.96
C GLU A 325 28.19 1.57 -28.70
N VAL A 326 28.66 1.09 -29.85
CA VAL A 326 27.95 0.11 -30.68
C VAL A 326 28.58 -1.27 -30.48
N ALA A 327 27.75 -2.30 -30.39
CA ALA A 327 28.19 -3.69 -30.37
C ALA A 327 28.91 -4.01 -31.70
N ALA A 328 30.08 -4.63 -31.57
CA ALA A 328 30.90 -5.05 -32.70
C ALA A 328 30.40 -6.37 -33.28
#